data_AF-A0A4R8HMK8-F1
#
_entry.id   AF-A0A4R8HMK8-F1
#
_cell.length_a   1.000
_cell.length_b   1.000
_cell.length_c   1.000
_cell.angle_alpha   90.00
_cell.angle_beta   90.00
_cell.angle_gamma   90.00
#
_symmetry.space_group_name_H-M   'P 1'
#
loop_
_entity.id
_entity.type
_entity.pdbx_description
1 polymer ?
#
loop_
_entity_poly.entity_id
_entity_poly.type
_entity_poly.pdbx_seq_one_letter_code
_entity_poly.pdbx_strand_id
1 'polypeptide(L)'
;LVIEADTIIAPPVRQLSQKPQSTPGGRRRRDTDRAIWRANFRDLSASVTRMATLAPARRITEEIVVEEIARLEKSWSRGGAEGPETLLREFFSEEALAEIDLFDRVQLAAVAQVCRAHSSLSAAGRALFSASRAQRSSVNDADRLRKYLARFELDWKAISAK
;
A
#
# COMPACT_ATOMS: atom_id res chain seq x y z
N LEU A 1 17.96 23.07 9.12
CA LEU A 1 18.87 21.91 9.03
C LEU A 1 19.32 21.86 7.59
N VAL A 2 20.55 22.29 7.28
CA VAL A 2 21.03 22.38 5.89
C VAL A 2 21.81 21.10 5.60
N ILE A 3 21.34 20.28 4.66
CA ILE A 3 22.02 19.04 4.26
C ILE A 3 22.78 19.34 2.97
N GLU A 4 24.11 19.20 3.00
CA GLU A 4 24.95 19.30 1.81
C GLU A 4 24.76 18.05 0.93
N ALA A 5 24.36 18.25 -0.33
CA ALA A 5 24.03 17.17 -1.26
C ALA A 5 25.21 16.24 -1.59
N ASP A 6 26.45 16.71 -1.36
CA ASP A 6 27.68 15.97 -1.70
C ASP A 6 27.99 14.81 -0.75
N THR A 7 27.29 14.70 0.38
CA THR A 7 27.54 13.63 1.37
C THR A 7 26.83 12.31 1.03
N ILE A 8 25.97 12.30 0.02
CA ILE A 8 24.99 11.21 -0.18
C ILE A 8 25.48 10.16 -1.22
N ILE A 9 26.46 10.49 -2.07
CA ILE A 9 26.78 9.69 -3.27
C ILE A 9 28.17 8.99 -3.23
N ALA A 10 28.98 9.17 -2.20
CA ALA A 10 30.29 8.49 -2.11
C ALA A 10 30.34 7.48 -0.95
N PRO A 11 30.79 6.23 -1.16
CA PRO A 11 31.05 5.32 -0.04
C PRO A 11 32.45 5.61 0.52
N PRO A 12 32.62 5.91 1.81
CA PRO A 12 33.96 5.89 2.40
C PRO A 12 34.26 4.48 2.91
N VAL A 13 35.20 3.82 2.25
CA VAL A 13 35.93 2.69 2.82
C VAL A 13 37.01 3.25 3.76
N ARG A 14 36.82 3.19 5.09
CA ARG A 14 37.83 2.72 6.07
C ARG A 14 37.48 2.98 7.54
N GLN A 15 37.84 1.95 8.31
CA GLN A 15 38.32 1.90 9.69
C GLN A 15 37.34 2.17 10.84
N LEU A 16 36.88 1.04 11.40
CA LEU A 16 36.43 0.89 12.78
C LEU A 16 37.54 1.31 13.75
N SER A 17 37.48 2.51 14.31
CA SER A 17 37.97 2.74 15.67
C SER A 17 37.45 4.08 16.19
N GLN A 18 36.53 3.99 17.15
CA GLN A 18 36.37 4.84 18.34
C GLN A 18 34.89 4.83 18.77
N LYS A 19 34.64 4.36 19.99
CA LYS A 19 33.33 4.45 20.65
C LYS A 19 33.05 5.92 21.01
N PRO A 20 31.95 6.54 20.57
CA PRO A 20 31.58 7.85 21.10
C PRO A 20 30.89 7.67 22.46
N GLN A 21 31.39 8.43 23.44
CA GLN A 21 30.83 8.55 24.79
C GLN A 21 29.40 9.09 24.74
N SER A 22 28.54 8.54 25.59
CA SER A 22 27.13 8.90 25.73
C SER A 22 26.95 10.21 26.50
N THR A 23 26.47 11.26 25.84
CA THR A 23 25.85 12.42 26.50
C THR A 23 24.33 12.16 26.65
N PRO A 24 23.74 12.29 27.85
CA PRO A 24 22.30 12.10 28.02
C PRO A 24 21.59 13.42 27.71
N GLY A 25 20.99 13.52 26.53
CA GLY A 25 20.31 14.75 26.12
C GLY A 25 19.21 14.50 25.12
N GLY A 26 17.99 14.32 25.62
CA GLY A 26 16.75 14.63 24.91
C GLY A 26 16.46 13.85 23.63
N ARG A 27 16.03 12.59 23.75
CA ARG A 27 15.26 11.95 22.68
C ARG A 27 13.87 12.58 22.62
N ARG A 28 13.72 13.69 21.89
CA ARG A 28 12.40 14.05 21.34
C ARG A 28 12.08 13.04 20.24
N ARG A 29 11.39 11.97 20.61
CA ARG A 29 10.71 11.11 19.66
C ARG A 29 9.57 11.96 19.07
N ARG A 30 9.73 12.40 17.82
CA ARG A 30 8.61 12.98 17.06
C ARG A 30 7.79 11.80 16.53
N ASP A 31 6.83 11.34 17.34
CA ASP A 31 5.79 10.42 16.90
C ASP A 31 4.70 11.24 16.21
N THR A 32 4.74 11.26 14.88
CA THR A 32 3.55 11.56 14.07
C THR A 32 3.46 10.48 13.00
N ASP A 33 2.27 9.93 12.76
CA ASP A 33 2.03 8.89 11.74
C ASP A 33 2.50 9.30 10.33
N ARG A 34 2.72 10.59 10.10
CA ARG A 34 3.27 11.17 8.86
C ARG A 34 4.77 10.93 8.68
N ALA A 35 5.50 10.52 9.72
CA ALA A 35 6.94 10.25 9.68
C ALA A 35 7.29 8.79 9.33
N ILE A 36 6.29 7.91 9.18
CA ILE A 36 6.51 6.50 8.84
C ILE A 36 6.74 6.39 7.33
N TRP A 37 7.97 6.04 6.95
CA TRP A 37 8.29 5.72 5.56
C TRP A 37 7.66 4.39 5.17
N ARG A 38 6.58 4.43 4.38
CA ARG A 38 5.83 3.23 3.96
C ARG A 38 6.37 2.57 2.69
N ALA A 39 7.34 3.19 2.02
CA ALA A 39 7.88 2.74 0.74
C ALA A 39 9.17 1.93 0.91
N ASN A 40 9.71 1.34 -0.16
CA ASN A 40 10.94 0.56 -0.07
C ASN A 40 12.19 1.48 0.01
N PHE A 41 13.38 0.90 0.23
CA PHE A 41 14.63 1.67 0.30
C PHE A 41 15.00 2.35 -1.04
N ARG A 42 14.62 1.74 -2.18
CA ARG A 42 14.84 2.33 -3.52
C ARG A 42 14.04 3.61 -3.71
N ASP A 43 12.85 3.69 -3.15
CA ASP A 43 12.00 4.89 -3.21
C ASP A 43 12.61 6.04 -2.41
N LEU A 44 13.26 5.74 -1.27
CA LEU A 44 13.99 6.71 -0.47
C LEU A 44 15.19 7.25 -1.26
N SER A 45 16.00 6.36 -1.86
CA SER A 45 17.12 6.77 -2.71
C SER A 45 16.65 7.64 -3.88
N ALA A 46 15.54 7.29 -4.52
CA ALA A 46 14.97 8.08 -5.62
C ALA A 46 14.51 9.46 -5.15
N SER A 47 13.93 9.56 -3.95
CA SER A 47 13.51 10.82 -3.33
C SER A 47 14.70 11.75 -3.04
N VAL A 48 15.73 11.20 -2.41
CA VAL A 48 16.95 11.95 -2.10
C VAL A 48 17.66 12.41 -3.37
N THR A 49 17.75 11.55 -4.40
CA THR A 49 18.32 11.92 -5.70
C THR A 49 17.56 13.06 -6.37
N ARG A 50 16.21 13.07 -6.33
CA ARG A 50 15.42 14.18 -6.88
C ARG A 50 15.68 15.48 -6.14
N MET A 51 15.67 15.45 -4.82
CA MET A 51 15.97 16.65 -4.02
C MET A 51 17.37 17.19 -4.31
N ALA A 52 18.37 16.30 -4.48
CA ALA A 52 19.73 16.69 -4.85
C ALA A 52 19.82 17.29 -6.28
N THR A 53 19.06 16.75 -7.24
CA THR A 53 19.02 17.28 -8.62
C THR A 53 18.35 18.66 -8.70
N LEU A 54 17.31 18.90 -7.88
CA LEU A 54 16.55 20.14 -7.88
C LEU A 54 17.17 21.22 -6.97
N ALA A 55 18.19 20.87 -6.18
CA ALA A 55 18.90 21.76 -5.27
C ALA A 55 19.78 22.80 -6.00
N PRO A 56 19.42 24.10 -5.99
CA PRO A 56 20.31 25.14 -6.45
C PRO A 56 21.56 25.15 -5.57
N ALA A 57 22.74 25.21 -6.18
CA ALA A 57 24.04 25.26 -5.49
C ALA A 57 24.29 24.07 -4.51
N ARG A 58 23.77 22.88 -4.83
CA ARG A 58 24.04 21.61 -4.09
C ARG A 58 23.54 21.61 -2.64
N ARG A 59 22.61 22.51 -2.29
CA ARG A 59 21.97 22.51 -0.96
C ARG A 59 20.48 22.22 -1.10
N ILE A 60 20.04 21.19 -0.39
CA ILE A 60 18.61 20.89 -0.29
C ILE A 60 17.99 21.93 0.65
N THR A 61 17.20 22.84 0.09
CA THR A 61 16.49 23.87 0.86
C THR A 61 15.16 23.34 1.41
N GLU A 62 14.54 24.09 2.31
CA GLU A 62 13.26 23.68 2.92
C GLU A 62 12.14 23.60 1.89
N GLU A 63 12.15 24.49 0.90
CA GLU A 63 11.16 24.52 -0.18
C GLU A 63 11.18 23.21 -0.99
N ILE A 64 12.38 22.70 -1.31
CA ILE A 64 12.57 21.43 -2.02
C ILE A 64 12.05 20.25 -1.20
N VAL A 65 12.28 20.27 0.12
CA VAL A 65 11.78 19.24 1.03
C VAL A 65 10.25 19.28 1.08
N VAL A 66 9.65 20.46 1.15
CA VAL A 66 8.18 20.62 1.15
C VAL A 66 7.57 20.11 -0.15
N GLU A 67 8.17 20.43 -1.30
CA GLU A 67 7.72 19.91 -2.60
C GLU A 67 7.83 18.40 -2.71
N GLU A 68 8.92 17.81 -2.19
CA GLU A 68 9.10 16.36 -2.21
C GLU A 68 8.17 15.65 -1.23
N ILE A 69 7.88 16.23 -0.05
CA ILE A 69 6.83 15.74 0.85
C ILE A 69 5.48 15.70 0.13
N ALA A 70 5.09 16.78 -0.53
CA ALA A 70 3.83 16.83 -1.29
C ALA A 70 3.79 15.80 -2.44
N ARG A 71 4.93 15.56 -3.10
CA ARG A 71 5.06 14.51 -4.12
C ARG A 71 4.88 13.12 -3.53
N LEU A 72 5.55 12.85 -2.40
CA LEU A 72 5.49 11.56 -1.72
C LEU A 72 4.08 11.28 -1.19
N GLU A 73 3.42 12.27 -0.58
CA GLU A 73 2.02 12.14 -0.14
C GLU A 73 1.09 11.77 -1.30
N LYS A 74 1.28 12.39 -2.47
CA LYS A 74 0.53 12.03 -3.70
C LYS A 74 0.89 10.64 -4.24
N SER A 75 2.17 10.25 -4.16
CA SER A 75 2.62 8.94 -4.62
C SER A 75 2.12 7.82 -3.72
N TRP A 76 2.11 8.04 -2.40
CA TRP A 76 1.59 7.09 -1.42
C TRP A 76 0.07 7.01 -1.45
N SER A 77 -0.63 8.12 -1.70
CA SER A 77 -2.08 8.09 -1.92
C SER A 77 -2.45 7.36 -3.20
N ARG A 78 -1.66 7.51 -4.28
CA ARG A 78 -1.82 6.73 -5.52
C ARG A 78 -1.51 5.24 -5.33
N GLY A 79 -0.50 4.90 -4.54
CA GLY A 79 -0.23 3.52 -4.13
C GLY A 79 -1.32 2.88 -3.26
N GLY A 80 -2.17 3.69 -2.61
CA GLY A 80 -3.39 3.24 -1.93
C GLY A 80 -4.67 3.34 -2.77
N ALA A 81 -4.67 4.14 -3.84
CA ALA A 81 -5.82 4.38 -4.72
C ALA A 81 -5.93 3.38 -5.89
N GLU A 82 -4.90 2.59 -6.15
CA GLU A 82 -4.98 1.42 -7.04
C GLU A 82 -4.85 0.11 -6.25
N GLY A 83 -5.36 0.11 -5.02
CA GLY A 83 -5.54 -1.10 -4.26
C GLY A 83 -6.77 -1.88 -4.75
N PRO A 84 -6.84 -3.19 -4.51
CA PRO A 84 -8.06 -3.97 -4.71
C PRO A 84 -9.30 -3.33 -4.06
N GLU A 85 -9.12 -2.57 -2.98
CA GLU A 85 -10.19 -1.87 -2.26
C GLU A 85 -10.85 -0.73 -3.06
N THR A 86 -10.20 -0.18 -4.09
CA THR A 86 -10.81 0.86 -4.93
C THR A 86 -12.07 0.33 -5.63
N LEU A 87 -12.06 -0.95 -5.99
CA LEU A 87 -13.21 -1.63 -6.55
C LEU A 87 -14.38 -1.72 -5.56
N LEU A 88 -14.12 -1.76 -4.25
CA LEU A 88 -15.17 -1.78 -3.23
C LEU A 88 -15.91 -0.45 -3.12
N ARG A 89 -15.25 0.68 -3.42
CA ARG A 89 -15.88 2.01 -3.43
C ARG A 89 -16.96 2.14 -4.50
N GLU A 90 -17.01 1.23 -5.47
CA GLU A 90 -18.09 1.17 -6.45
C GLU A 90 -19.39 0.56 -5.93
N PHE A 91 -19.33 -0.12 -4.78
CA PHE A 91 -20.43 -0.87 -4.17
C PHE A 91 -20.79 -0.37 -2.77
N PHE A 92 -19.85 0.23 -2.05
CA PHE A 92 -20.02 0.69 -0.68
C PHE A 92 -19.64 2.17 -0.54
N SER A 93 -20.33 2.88 0.36
CA SER A 93 -19.89 4.21 0.81
C SER A 93 -18.67 4.08 1.74
N GLU A 94 -17.99 5.20 2.01
CA GLU A 94 -16.85 5.21 2.94
C GLU A 94 -17.28 4.79 4.36
N GLU A 95 -18.48 5.17 4.78
CA GLU A 95 -19.05 4.82 6.09
C GLU A 95 -19.30 3.32 6.18
N ALA A 96 -19.91 2.72 5.15
CA ALA A 96 -20.14 1.28 5.11
C ALA A 96 -18.82 0.49 5.08
N LEU A 97 -17.79 0.99 4.37
CA LEU A 97 -16.46 0.37 4.38
C LEU A 97 -15.73 0.52 5.72
N ALA A 98 -16.06 1.54 6.52
CA ALA A 98 -15.49 1.72 7.85
C ALA A 98 -16.07 0.71 8.87
N GLU A 99 -17.27 0.20 8.62
CA GLU A 99 -17.93 -0.83 9.45
C GLU A 99 -17.47 -2.26 9.12
N ILE A 100 -16.82 -2.47 7.97
CA ILE A 100 -16.26 -3.76 7.58
C ILE A 100 -14.81 -3.86 8.06
N ASP A 101 -14.48 -4.95 8.75
CA ASP A 101 -13.12 -5.26 9.17
C ASP A 101 -12.15 -5.27 7.98
N LEU A 102 -10.92 -4.78 8.22
CA LEU A 102 -9.86 -4.77 7.20
C LEU A 102 -9.61 -6.16 6.58
N PHE A 103 -9.70 -7.21 7.39
CA PHE A 103 -9.55 -8.59 6.93
C PHE A 103 -10.63 -8.98 5.91
N ASP A 104 -11.88 -8.59 6.15
CA ASP A 104 -12.99 -8.86 5.24
C ASP A 104 -12.89 -7.97 3.99
N ARG A 105 -12.47 -6.71 4.11
CA ARG A 105 -12.24 -5.79 2.98
C ARG A 105 -11.21 -6.33 1.98
N VAL A 106 -10.05 -6.77 2.47
CA VAL A 106 -9.00 -7.31 1.59
C VAL A 106 -9.48 -8.56 0.84
N GLN A 107 -10.19 -9.46 1.52
CA GLN A 107 -10.74 -10.66 0.89
C GLN A 107 -11.85 -10.32 -0.11
N LEU A 108 -12.79 -9.45 0.26
CA LEU A 108 -13.92 -9.08 -0.57
C LEU A 108 -13.44 -8.41 -1.86
N ALA A 109 -12.43 -7.54 -1.76
CA ALA A 109 -11.80 -6.91 -2.90
C ALA A 109 -11.19 -7.94 -3.86
N ALA A 110 -10.43 -8.91 -3.35
CA ALA A 110 -9.86 -9.98 -4.16
C ALA A 110 -10.94 -10.86 -4.81
N VAL A 111 -12.00 -11.21 -4.07
CA VAL A 111 -13.14 -11.97 -4.58
C VAL A 111 -13.84 -11.22 -5.71
N ALA A 112 -14.11 -9.93 -5.52
CA ALA A 112 -14.81 -9.12 -6.50
C ALA A 112 -13.98 -8.91 -7.78
N GLN A 113 -12.66 -8.78 -7.69
CA GLN A 113 -11.77 -8.80 -8.85
C GLN A 113 -11.89 -10.10 -9.66
N VAL A 114 -11.87 -11.26 -8.99
CA VAL A 114 -12.02 -12.55 -9.66
C VAL A 114 -13.40 -12.70 -10.28
N CYS A 115 -14.45 -12.19 -9.62
CA CYS A 115 -15.80 -12.17 -10.18
C CYS A 115 -15.86 -11.36 -11.48
N ARG A 116 -15.25 -10.17 -11.55
CA ARG A 116 -15.19 -9.38 -12.79
C ARG A 116 -14.39 -10.05 -13.91
N ALA A 117 -13.34 -10.78 -13.56
CA ALA A 117 -12.50 -11.46 -14.54
C ALA A 117 -13.16 -12.68 -15.21
N HIS A 118 -14.33 -13.14 -14.72
CA HIS A 118 -14.97 -14.36 -15.21
C HIS A 118 -16.42 -14.12 -15.64
N SER A 119 -16.85 -14.83 -16.68
CA SER A 119 -18.19 -14.70 -17.26
C SER A 119 -19.31 -15.41 -16.48
N SER A 120 -18.97 -16.18 -15.43
CA SER A 120 -19.96 -16.87 -14.61
C SER A 120 -19.48 -17.12 -13.19
N LEU A 121 -20.44 -17.15 -12.26
CA LEU A 121 -20.22 -17.47 -10.85
C LEU A 121 -19.49 -18.81 -10.66
N SER A 122 -19.84 -19.81 -11.46
CA SER A 122 -19.19 -21.12 -11.43
C SER A 122 -17.73 -21.07 -11.87
N ALA A 123 -17.39 -20.24 -12.86
CA ALA A 123 -16.00 -20.07 -13.30
C ALA A 123 -15.16 -19.32 -12.25
N ALA A 124 -15.69 -18.22 -11.71
CA ALA A 124 -15.05 -17.47 -10.62
C ALA A 124 -14.85 -18.35 -9.37
N GLY A 125 -15.87 -19.13 -8.99
CA GLY A 125 -15.79 -20.05 -7.86
C GLY A 125 -14.70 -21.12 -8.02
N ARG A 126 -14.58 -21.73 -9.21
CA ARG A 126 -13.50 -22.70 -9.48
C ARG A 126 -12.11 -22.08 -9.40
N ALA A 127 -11.96 -20.83 -9.83
CA ALA A 127 -10.70 -20.10 -9.72
C ALA A 127 -10.34 -19.84 -8.25
N LEU A 128 -11.28 -19.30 -7.47
CA LEU A 128 -11.10 -18.97 -6.05
C LEU A 128 -10.83 -20.20 -5.19
N PHE A 129 -11.53 -21.31 -5.45
CA PHE A 129 -11.46 -22.52 -4.62
C PHE A 129 -10.59 -23.63 -5.21
N SER A 130 -9.72 -23.31 -6.18
CA SER A 130 -8.89 -24.24 -6.96
C SER A 130 -8.08 -25.25 -6.12
N ALA A 131 -7.53 -24.83 -4.99
CA ALA A 131 -6.80 -25.71 -4.08
C ALA A 131 -7.75 -26.60 -3.24
N SER A 132 -8.84 -26.03 -2.72
CA SER A 132 -9.76 -26.76 -1.82
C SER A 132 -10.66 -27.75 -2.54
N ARG A 133 -10.98 -27.51 -3.82
CA ARG A 133 -11.84 -28.39 -4.63
C ARG A 133 -11.18 -29.75 -4.92
N ALA A 134 -9.85 -29.83 -4.96
CA ALA A 134 -9.13 -31.09 -5.13
C ALA A 134 -9.24 -32.04 -3.92
N GLN A 135 -9.62 -31.50 -2.75
CA GLN A 135 -9.66 -32.22 -1.48
C GLN A 135 -11.08 -32.50 -0.99
N ARG A 136 -12.12 -32.09 -1.73
CA ARG A 136 -13.53 -32.20 -1.31
C ARG A 136 -14.32 -33.16 -2.20
N SER A 137 -15.16 -33.98 -1.55
CA SER A 137 -16.08 -34.92 -2.21
C SER A 137 -17.27 -34.24 -2.90
N SER A 138 -17.62 -33.03 -2.49
CA SER A 138 -18.68 -32.20 -3.08
C SER A 138 -18.11 -30.83 -3.45
N VAL A 139 -18.19 -30.48 -4.73
CA VAL A 139 -17.67 -29.22 -5.29
C VAL A 139 -18.85 -28.32 -5.61
N ASN A 140 -19.31 -27.56 -4.62
CA ASN A 140 -20.33 -26.51 -4.80
C ASN A 140 -19.73 -25.11 -4.64
N ASP A 141 -18.71 -24.82 -5.46
CA ASP A 141 -17.94 -23.58 -5.42
C ASP A 141 -18.81 -22.35 -5.71
N ALA A 142 -19.78 -22.48 -6.61
CA ALA A 142 -20.70 -21.40 -6.97
C ALA A 142 -21.61 -21.01 -5.79
N ASP A 143 -22.17 -21.98 -5.06
CA ASP A 143 -23.01 -21.69 -3.90
C ASP A 143 -22.21 -21.08 -2.74
N ARG A 144 -20.98 -21.57 -2.52
CA ARG A 144 -20.08 -21.00 -1.52
C ARG A 144 -19.76 -19.54 -1.83
N LEU A 145 -19.45 -19.24 -3.09
CA LEU A 145 -19.22 -17.87 -3.53
C LEU A 145 -20.47 -17.00 -3.38
N ARG A 146 -21.65 -17.51 -3.75
CA ARG A 146 -22.93 -16.81 -3.57
C ARG A 146 -23.19 -16.45 -2.11
N LYS A 147 -23.03 -17.42 -1.19
CA LYS A 147 -23.22 -17.21 0.25
C LYS A 147 -22.23 -16.22 0.83
N TYR A 148 -20.98 -16.25 0.35
CA TYR A 148 -19.97 -15.27 0.75
C TYR A 148 -20.35 -13.85 0.35
N LEU A 149 -20.74 -13.63 -0.91
CA LEU A 149 -21.17 -12.31 -1.39
C LEU A 149 -22.41 -11.79 -0.66
N ALA A 150 -23.37 -12.67 -0.37
CA ALA A 150 -24.59 -12.33 0.34
C ALA A 150 -24.36 -11.81 1.78
N ARG A 151 -23.24 -12.18 2.44
CA ARG A 151 -22.86 -11.63 3.76
C ARG A 151 -22.64 -10.11 3.71
N PHE A 152 -22.27 -9.59 2.54
CA PHE A 152 -22.02 -8.17 2.31
C PHE A 152 -23.11 -7.52 1.45
N GLU A 153 -24.28 -8.16 1.35
CA GLU A 153 -25.41 -7.68 0.54
C GLU A 153 -25.09 -7.50 -0.96
N LEU A 154 -24.07 -8.21 -1.46
CA LEU A 154 -23.69 -8.18 -2.86
C LEU A 154 -24.25 -9.38 -3.64
N ASP A 155 -24.67 -9.12 -4.88
CA ASP A 155 -25.01 -10.14 -5.87
C ASP A 155 -23.95 -10.19 -6.97
N TRP A 156 -23.75 -11.38 -7.54
CA TRP A 156 -22.96 -11.60 -8.75
C TRP A 156 -23.32 -10.62 -9.86
N LYS A 157 -24.62 -10.40 -10.09
CA LYS A 157 -25.08 -9.49 -11.14
C LYS A 157 -24.61 -8.06 -10.88
N ALA A 158 -24.61 -7.61 -9.63
CA ALA A 158 -24.14 -6.28 -9.28
C ALA A 158 -22.63 -6.13 -9.57
N ILE A 159 -21.84 -7.17 -9.27
CA ILE A 159 -20.37 -7.13 -9.45
C ILE A 159 -19.96 -7.33 -10.91
N SER A 160 -20.62 -8.23 -11.64
CA SER A 160 -20.26 -8.62 -13.02
C SER A 160 -20.81 -7.71 -14.11
N ALA A 161 -21.79 -6.86 -13.80
CA ALA A 161 -22.40 -5.94 -14.77
C ALA A 161 -21.61 -4.62 -14.99
N LYS A 162 -20.56 -4.39 -14.20
CA LYS A 162 -19.66 -3.23 -14.28
C LYS A 162 -18.26 -3.69 -14.64
#